data_AF-A0A3A0G0J4-F1
#
_entry.id   AF-A0A3A0G0J4-F1
#
_cell.length_a   1.000
_cell.length_b   1.000
_cell.length_c   1.000
_cell.angle_alpha   90.00
_cell.angle_beta   90.00
_cell.angle_gamma   90.00
#
_symmetry.space_group_name_H-M   'P 1'
#
loop_
_entity.id
_entity.type
_entity.pdbx_description
1 polymer ?
#
loop_
_entity_poly.entity_id
_entity_poly.type
_entity_poly.pdbx_seq_one_letter_code
_entity_poly.pdbx_strand_id
1 'polypeptide(L)'
;MQSGNTFTYVSKHSAQYNATFNFNCGGGPCTFGTYITGGVWIRDAGQGVNFTSMTPAVSPGRNGWRVNHSDPVNVPWDDRCAHGYFDTSVIPALPHTVHAPEVVVKSISYRPELSGIPSGDGGNKQCLISIVPVNIVADIPSSTAMRPPPHMPHWRIDSSQANFAMLPSLPPTAAMITQDLAEQRAIGDVHGGMYNDLNRTYLMGAYVPIGHTPGYVLNGGNSGASGWGGTIRIGYQEAILRMFSNIPAQHKNKLALHIAQRGIDLLGFLASGDNWMESGGGNAAGRLIPAVFAAELLQSDTLQAALTAQIGEFWESSMHYENNQGQAFWGRGYQFGLNHSSYWDEMIRAVLDVNRDTRDPYAKIDGGTVVADGYMANTSTGTKADAMIAMLMPQLANRIYALASSRAYLKYGRRMYLSGASVANDTCKAWPQGCGGVNCGGYGSSWGHNSVTGTCIPAGAGEATRGDRLGSEGLGAGTQTLYADRASDYVLAALGTYFPCVCGGCPGMVAPPAGICQ
;
A
#
# COMPACT_ATOMS: atom_id res chain seq x y z
N MET A 1 30.96 0.58 -10.20
CA MET A 1 30.94 1.00 -11.61
C MET A 1 31.52 -0.12 -12.44
N GLN A 2 30.92 -0.42 -13.58
CA GLN A 2 31.34 -1.48 -14.50
C GLN A 2 31.31 -0.95 -15.94
N SER A 3 32.11 -1.55 -16.81
CA SER A 3 32.10 -1.31 -18.26
C SER A 3 31.81 -2.63 -18.96
N GLY A 4 30.84 -2.64 -19.89
CA GLY A 4 30.45 -3.86 -20.60
C GLY A 4 29.20 -3.71 -21.46
N ASN A 5 28.80 -4.82 -22.07
CA ASN A 5 27.65 -4.91 -22.98
C ASN A 5 26.49 -5.73 -22.41
N THR A 6 26.61 -6.20 -21.17
CA THR A 6 25.66 -7.12 -20.58
C THR A 6 25.52 -6.82 -19.09
N PHE A 7 24.29 -6.80 -18.62
CA PHE A 7 23.94 -6.78 -17.21
C PHE A 7 22.94 -7.90 -16.91
N THR A 8 23.15 -8.63 -15.81
CA THR A 8 22.20 -9.65 -15.35
C THR A 8 21.64 -9.25 -13.99
N TYR A 9 20.34 -8.97 -13.95
CA TYR A 9 19.57 -8.92 -12.72
C TYR A 9 19.45 -10.33 -12.15
N VAL A 10 19.95 -10.53 -10.94
CA VAL A 10 19.85 -11.80 -10.22
C VAL A 10 18.66 -11.73 -9.28
N SER A 11 17.64 -12.54 -9.56
CA SER A 11 16.47 -12.64 -8.68
C SER A 11 16.86 -13.30 -7.37
N LYS A 12 16.29 -12.79 -6.27
CA LYS A 12 16.48 -13.38 -4.93
C LYS A 12 15.75 -14.72 -4.74
N HIS A 13 14.88 -15.10 -5.68
CA HIS A 13 14.04 -16.29 -5.54
C HIS A 13 14.68 -17.52 -6.18
N SER A 14 15.09 -17.40 -7.45
CA SER A 14 15.81 -18.45 -8.15
C SER A 14 16.41 -17.93 -9.45
N ALA A 15 17.45 -18.61 -9.95
CA ALA A 15 18.17 -18.23 -11.16
C ALA A 15 17.29 -18.21 -12.43
N GLN A 16 16.22 -19.01 -12.47
CA GLN A 16 15.25 -19.02 -13.58
C GLN A 16 14.45 -17.71 -13.70
N TYR A 17 14.50 -16.84 -12.69
CA TYR A 17 13.85 -15.53 -12.68
C TYR A 17 14.85 -14.39 -12.86
N ASN A 18 16.06 -14.69 -13.31
CA ASN A 18 17.02 -13.66 -13.70
C ASN A 18 16.55 -12.95 -14.98
N ALA A 19 16.93 -11.69 -15.12
CA ALA A 19 16.80 -10.97 -16.39
C ALA A 19 18.17 -10.50 -16.85
N THR A 20 18.54 -10.84 -18.08
CA THR A 20 19.76 -10.35 -18.71
C THR A 20 19.41 -9.31 -19.76
N PHE A 21 20.09 -8.17 -19.70
CA PHE A 21 19.98 -7.09 -20.67
C PHE A 21 21.30 -7.04 -21.44
N ASN A 22 21.22 -7.15 -22.76
CA ASN A 22 22.36 -6.92 -23.64
C ASN A 22 22.18 -5.59 -24.35
N PHE A 23 23.22 -4.75 -24.31
CA PHE A 23 23.19 -3.40 -24.83
C PHE A 23 24.57 -2.96 -25.33
N ASN A 24 24.62 -1.90 -26.13
CA ASN A 24 25.85 -1.21 -26.50
C ASN A 24 25.63 0.32 -26.50
N CYS A 25 26.73 1.07 -26.38
CA CYS A 25 26.75 2.53 -26.36
C CYS A 25 27.68 2.99 -27.48
N GLY A 26 27.11 3.54 -28.56
CA GLY A 26 27.91 3.95 -29.71
C GLY A 26 28.64 2.81 -30.43
N GLY A 27 28.13 1.58 -30.34
CA GLY A 27 28.81 0.37 -30.83
C GLY A 27 29.93 -0.17 -29.92
N GLY A 28 30.18 0.47 -28.76
CA GLY A 28 31.14 0.03 -27.75
C GLY A 28 30.49 -0.36 -26.41
N PRO A 29 31.31 -0.71 -25.40
CA PRO A 29 30.85 -1.00 -24.04
C PRO A 29 30.22 0.22 -23.39
N CYS A 30 29.11 -0.01 -22.67
CA CYS A 30 28.46 1.01 -21.85
C CYS A 30 29.08 1.07 -20.44
N THR A 31 29.02 2.25 -19.82
CA THR A 31 29.27 2.41 -18.38
C THR A 31 27.96 2.24 -17.61
N PHE A 32 27.95 1.37 -16.61
CA PHE A 32 26.76 1.09 -15.80
C PHE A 32 27.11 0.79 -14.32
N GLY A 33 26.07 0.73 -13.49
CA GLY A 33 26.20 0.41 -12.08
C GLY A 33 24.85 0.26 -11.39
N THR A 34 24.87 0.34 -10.06
CA THR A 34 23.66 0.28 -9.24
C THR A 34 23.54 1.52 -8.36
N TYR A 35 22.31 1.93 -8.07
CA TYR A 35 21.95 2.88 -7.02
C TYR A 35 22.21 2.26 -5.64
N ILE A 36 22.15 3.08 -4.58
CA ILE A 36 22.38 2.61 -3.20
C ILE A 36 21.37 1.52 -2.76
N THR A 37 20.18 1.51 -3.38
CA THR A 37 19.10 0.54 -3.16
C THR A 37 19.18 -0.67 -4.09
N GLY A 38 20.20 -0.76 -4.96
CA GLY A 38 20.44 -1.89 -5.86
C GLY A 38 19.73 -1.82 -7.21
N GLY A 39 18.92 -0.78 -7.47
CA GLY A 39 18.38 -0.50 -8.81
C GLY A 39 19.51 -0.22 -9.81
N VAL A 40 19.29 -0.45 -11.11
CA VAL A 40 20.35 -0.41 -12.12
C VAL A 40 20.29 0.88 -12.91
N TRP A 41 21.45 1.43 -13.24
CA TRP A 41 21.57 2.55 -14.18
C TRP A 41 22.59 2.25 -15.28
N ILE A 42 22.34 2.75 -16.48
CA ILE A 42 23.26 2.74 -17.63
C ILE A 42 23.45 4.18 -18.08
N ARG A 43 24.71 4.60 -18.26
CA ARG A 43 25.03 5.94 -18.71
C ARG A 43 24.87 6.08 -20.22
N ASP A 44 24.08 7.04 -20.65
CA ASP A 44 24.05 7.54 -22.03
C ASP A 44 25.04 8.70 -22.16
N ALA A 45 26.09 8.52 -22.97
CA ALA A 45 27.09 9.55 -23.27
C ALA A 45 26.65 10.53 -24.38
N GLY A 46 25.37 10.53 -24.75
CA GLY A 46 24.76 11.37 -25.79
C GLY A 46 24.49 10.64 -27.11
N GLN A 47 24.73 9.33 -27.17
CA GLN A 47 24.53 8.50 -28.38
C GLN A 47 23.37 7.52 -28.25
N GLY A 48 22.75 7.44 -27.07
CA GLY A 48 21.76 6.44 -26.70
C GLY A 48 22.38 5.11 -26.28
N VAL A 49 21.59 4.34 -25.55
CA VAL A 49 21.86 2.97 -25.13
C VAL A 49 21.03 2.05 -26.02
N ASN A 50 21.70 1.28 -26.89
CA ASN A 50 21.04 0.39 -27.83
C ASN A 50 20.90 -1.02 -27.22
N PHE A 51 19.70 -1.35 -26.77
CA PHE A 51 19.36 -2.69 -26.28
C PHE A 51 19.22 -3.65 -27.45
N THR A 52 19.97 -4.75 -27.45
CA THR A 52 20.00 -5.72 -28.56
C THR A 52 19.22 -6.99 -28.24
N SER A 53 19.16 -7.39 -26.96
CA SER A 53 18.34 -8.51 -26.51
C SER A 53 18.07 -8.41 -25.01
N MET A 54 16.98 -9.04 -24.56
CA MET A 54 16.63 -9.17 -23.14
C MET A 54 16.16 -10.59 -22.85
N THR A 55 16.56 -11.17 -21.72
CA THR A 55 16.03 -12.43 -21.21
C THR A 55 15.18 -12.19 -19.95
N PRO A 56 14.13 -13.00 -19.72
CA PRO A 56 13.49 -13.87 -20.70
C PRO A 56 13.02 -13.08 -21.93
N ALA A 57 13.12 -13.68 -23.12
CA ALA A 57 12.66 -13.04 -24.36
C ALA A 57 11.15 -12.77 -24.29
N VAL A 58 10.69 -11.75 -25.01
CA VAL A 58 9.25 -11.55 -25.22
C VAL A 58 8.69 -12.79 -25.88
N SER A 59 7.60 -13.33 -25.33
CA SER A 59 6.86 -14.44 -25.90
C SER A 59 5.38 -14.04 -25.97
N PRO A 60 4.54 -14.73 -26.77
CA PRO A 60 3.11 -14.42 -26.82
C PRO A 60 2.52 -14.31 -25.42
N GLY A 61 1.97 -13.14 -25.09
CA GLY A 61 1.34 -12.86 -23.80
C GLY A 61 2.27 -12.68 -22.60
N ARG A 62 3.61 -12.72 -22.72
CA ARG A 62 4.50 -12.78 -21.55
C ARG A 62 5.82 -12.02 -21.72
N ASN A 63 6.42 -11.66 -20.58
CA ASN A 63 7.75 -11.08 -20.48
C ASN A 63 7.94 -9.81 -21.32
N GLY A 64 6.89 -9.00 -21.53
CA GLY A 64 7.05 -7.78 -22.30
C GLY A 64 7.82 -6.71 -21.54
N TRP A 65 8.13 -5.64 -22.24
CA TRP A 65 8.90 -4.52 -21.73
C TRP A 65 8.50 -3.24 -22.45
N ARG A 66 8.81 -2.09 -21.85
CA ARG A 66 8.61 -0.78 -22.47
C ARG A 66 9.65 0.22 -22.01
N VAL A 67 9.81 1.28 -22.79
CA VAL A 67 10.50 2.50 -22.40
C VAL A 67 9.46 3.45 -21.82
N ASN A 68 9.73 3.97 -20.61
CA ASN A 68 8.88 4.88 -19.85
C ASN A 68 7.44 4.34 -19.62
N HIS A 69 7.06 4.13 -18.37
CA HIS A 69 5.68 3.82 -18.06
C HIS A 69 4.89 5.13 -17.94
N SER A 70 4.04 5.39 -18.92
CA SER A 70 3.20 6.59 -19.01
C SER A 70 1.75 6.28 -19.38
N ASP A 71 1.47 5.05 -19.84
CA ASP A 71 0.12 4.58 -20.10
C ASP A 71 -0.19 3.51 -19.07
N PRO A 72 -1.08 3.82 -18.13
CA PRO A 72 -1.36 2.99 -16.99
C PRO A 72 -2.49 1.99 -17.31
N VAL A 73 -3.09 2.07 -18.50
CA VAL A 73 -4.12 1.15 -19.02
C VAL A 73 -3.50 0.14 -19.96
N ASN A 74 -2.64 0.53 -20.90
CA ASN A 74 -2.02 -0.42 -21.84
C ASN A 74 -0.66 -0.88 -21.32
N VAL A 75 -0.56 -2.16 -20.97
CA VAL A 75 0.63 -2.73 -20.33
C VAL A 75 1.20 -3.94 -21.10
N PRO A 76 2.53 -4.05 -21.24
CA PRO A 76 3.14 -5.17 -21.94
C PRO A 76 3.49 -6.36 -21.02
N TRP A 77 3.06 -6.38 -19.76
CA TRP A 77 3.68 -7.25 -18.76
C TRP A 77 3.36 -8.74 -18.98
N ASP A 78 2.08 -9.10 -18.87
CA ASP A 78 1.61 -10.49 -19.00
C ASP A 78 0.09 -10.50 -19.22
N ASP A 79 -0.39 -11.20 -20.25
CA ASP A 79 -1.79 -11.22 -20.67
C ASP A 79 -2.71 -11.95 -19.69
N ARG A 80 -2.18 -12.94 -18.96
CA ARG A 80 -2.94 -13.76 -18.00
C ARG A 80 -3.45 -12.95 -16.82
N CYS A 81 -2.72 -11.91 -16.41
CA CYS A 81 -3.16 -11.00 -15.35
C CYS A 81 -3.63 -9.64 -15.85
N ALA A 82 -3.47 -9.30 -17.12
CA ALA A 82 -3.82 -7.97 -17.61
C ALA A 82 -5.33 -7.72 -17.74
N HIS A 83 -6.22 -8.70 -17.62
CA HIS A 83 -7.67 -8.46 -17.70
C HIS A 83 -8.11 -7.63 -18.92
N GLY A 84 -7.47 -7.86 -20.08
CA GLY A 84 -7.74 -7.11 -21.32
C GLY A 84 -6.86 -5.88 -21.55
N TYR A 85 -6.01 -5.52 -20.59
CA TYR A 85 -5.05 -4.40 -20.66
C TYR A 85 -3.70 -4.76 -21.30
N PHE A 86 -3.53 -6.02 -21.72
CA PHE A 86 -2.28 -6.43 -22.35
C PHE A 86 -2.22 -5.92 -23.78
N ASP A 87 -1.18 -5.14 -24.07
CA ASP A 87 -0.97 -4.55 -25.38
C ASP A 87 0.44 -4.86 -25.89
N THR A 88 0.54 -5.62 -26.98
CA THR A 88 1.83 -5.91 -27.62
C THR A 88 2.35 -4.73 -28.42
N SER A 89 1.50 -3.79 -28.83
CA SER A 89 1.88 -2.64 -29.65
C SER A 89 2.78 -1.65 -28.90
N VAL A 90 2.72 -1.65 -27.56
CA VAL A 90 3.60 -0.83 -26.71
C VAL A 90 4.95 -1.49 -26.42
N ILE A 91 5.23 -2.69 -26.97
CA ILE A 91 6.52 -3.37 -26.84
C ILE A 91 7.44 -2.93 -27.98
N PRO A 92 8.55 -2.22 -27.71
CA PRO A 92 9.47 -1.84 -28.76
C PRO A 92 10.16 -3.06 -29.38
N ALA A 93 10.36 -3.05 -30.69
CA ALA A 93 11.17 -4.05 -31.39
C ALA A 93 12.64 -3.91 -31.00
N LEU A 94 13.35 -5.02 -30.85
CA LEU A 94 14.81 -5.03 -30.63
C LEU A 94 15.54 -5.24 -31.97
N PRO A 95 16.69 -4.57 -32.21
CA PRO A 95 17.36 -3.64 -31.32
C PRO A 95 16.63 -2.29 -31.15
N HIS A 96 16.74 -1.67 -29.98
CA HIS A 96 16.08 -0.40 -29.65
C HIS A 96 17.01 0.55 -28.89
N THR A 97 17.11 1.79 -29.35
CA THR A 97 17.91 2.83 -28.71
C THR A 97 17.07 3.65 -27.74
N VAL A 98 17.57 3.79 -26.52
CA VAL A 98 16.96 4.54 -25.41
C VAL A 98 17.91 5.64 -24.96
N HIS A 99 17.40 6.83 -24.66
CA HIS A 99 18.18 8.01 -24.29
C HIS A 99 18.01 8.38 -22.82
N ALA A 100 18.88 9.23 -22.29
CA ALA A 100 18.66 9.82 -20.97
C ALA A 100 17.77 11.08 -21.04
N PRO A 101 16.89 11.35 -20.04
CA PRO A 101 16.54 10.50 -18.90
C PRO A 101 15.31 9.63 -19.19
N GLU A 102 15.50 8.34 -19.47
CA GLU A 102 14.42 7.38 -19.66
C GLU A 102 14.60 6.15 -18.76
N VAL A 103 13.59 5.30 -18.70
CA VAL A 103 13.64 4.02 -17.98
C VAL A 103 13.18 2.88 -18.89
N VAL A 104 13.92 1.79 -18.88
CA VAL A 104 13.48 0.51 -19.45
C VAL A 104 12.87 -0.32 -18.34
N VAL A 105 11.61 -0.71 -18.50
CA VAL A 105 10.89 -1.55 -17.54
C VAL A 105 10.63 -2.91 -18.18
N LYS A 106 11.29 -3.95 -17.67
CA LYS A 106 11.20 -5.33 -18.18
C LYS A 106 10.44 -6.20 -17.19
N SER A 107 9.38 -6.88 -17.65
CA SER A 107 8.70 -7.90 -16.85
C SER A 107 9.34 -9.29 -17.01
N ILE A 108 9.21 -10.08 -15.95
CA ILE A 108 9.57 -11.49 -15.84
C ILE A 108 8.31 -12.20 -15.40
N SER A 109 7.70 -12.94 -16.32
CA SER A 109 6.47 -13.67 -16.10
C SER A 109 6.69 -14.94 -15.26
N TYR A 110 5.68 -15.30 -14.46
CA TYR A 110 5.64 -16.56 -13.75
C TYR A 110 5.42 -17.74 -14.70
N ARG A 111 6.11 -18.85 -14.44
CA ARG A 111 6.03 -20.08 -15.26
C ARG A 111 5.47 -21.23 -14.40
N PRO A 112 4.14 -21.44 -14.40
CA PRO A 112 3.51 -22.51 -13.63
C PRO A 112 4.01 -23.91 -14.05
N GLU A 113 4.40 -24.06 -15.33
CA GLU A 113 5.03 -25.28 -15.84
C GLU A 113 6.33 -25.67 -15.09
N LEU A 114 6.97 -24.73 -14.39
CA LEU A 114 8.18 -24.98 -13.60
C LEU A 114 7.91 -25.14 -12.10
N SER A 115 6.70 -24.83 -11.62
CA SER A 115 6.37 -24.85 -10.19
C SER A 115 5.50 -26.02 -9.76
N GLY A 116 4.95 -26.79 -10.71
CA GLY A 116 4.02 -27.88 -10.42
C GLY A 116 2.68 -27.43 -9.85
N ILE A 117 2.41 -26.11 -9.80
CA ILE A 117 1.12 -25.56 -9.36
C ILE A 117 0.19 -25.57 -10.59
N PRO A 118 -0.94 -26.31 -10.56
CA PRO A 118 -1.86 -26.38 -11.69
C PRO A 118 -2.32 -24.98 -12.08
N SER A 119 -2.19 -24.64 -13.36
CA SER A 119 -2.64 -23.37 -13.95
C SER A 119 -4.16 -23.26 -14.05
N GLY A 120 -4.91 -23.87 -13.12
CA GLY A 120 -6.35 -24.00 -13.20
C GLY A 120 -7.05 -22.64 -13.24
N ASP A 121 -7.97 -22.48 -14.19
CA ASP A 121 -8.77 -21.31 -14.54
C ASP A 121 -9.63 -20.69 -13.41
N GLY A 122 -9.45 -21.11 -12.16
CA GLY A 122 -10.26 -20.74 -11.00
C GLY A 122 -9.79 -19.52 -10.21
N GLY A 123 -8.95 -18.65 -10.76
CA GLY A 123 -8.64 -17.35 -10.13
C GLY A 123 -7.31 -17.24 -9.39
N ASN A 124 -6.36 -18.15 -9.60
CA ASN A 124 -5.00 -17.96 -9.09
C ASN A 124 -4.18 -17.10 -10.06
N LYS A 125 -4.45 -15.79 -10.05
CA LYS A 125 -4.02 -14.77 -11.02
C LYS A 125 -2.54 -14.38 -10.94
N GLN A 126 -1.65 -15.22 -10.43
CA GLN A 126 -0.24 -14.87 -10.24
C GLN A 126 0.55 -15.08 -11.54
N CYS A 127 0.79 -14.00 -12.28
CA CYS A 127 1.39 -14.14 -13.63
C CYS A 127 2.73 -13.42 -13.79
N LEU A 128 3.15 -12.61 -12.82
CA LEU A 128 4.49 -12.01 -12.77
C LEU A 128 5.32 -12.55 -11.61
N ILE A 129 6.64 -12.53 -11.80
CA ILE A 129 7.65 -12.78 -10.76
C ILE A 129 8.50 -11.56 -10.52
N SER A 130 8.88 -10.85 -11.59
CA SER A 130 9.67 -9.65 -11.42
C SER A 130 9.48 -8.60 -12.52
N ILE A 131 9.82 -7.37 -12.21
CA ILE A 131 9.82 -6.18 -13.04
C ILE A 131 11.12 -5.50 -12.67
N VAL A 132 11.95 -5.30 -13.68
CA VAL A 132 13.31 -4.79 -13.50
C VAL A 132 13.38 -3.45 -14.21
N PRO A 133 13.36 -2.33 -13.47
CA PRO A 133 13.60 -1.01 -14.02
C PRO A 133 15.11 -0.82 -14.21
N VAL A 134 15.49 -0.32 -15.38
CA VAL A 134 16.85 0.07 -15.74
C VAL A 134 16.81 1.53 -16.16
N ASN A 135 17.38 2.42 -15.34
CA ASN A 135 17.39 3.86 -15.62
C ASN A 135 18.51 4.21 -16.59
N ILE A 136 18.19 4.96 -17.64
CA ILE A 136 19.16 5.54 -18.56
C ILE A 136 19.46 6.97 -18.10
N VAL A 137 20.72 7.24 -17.78
CA VAL A 137 21.16 8.47 -17.11
C VAL A 137 22.23 9.18 -17.93
N ALA A 138 22.19 10.52 -17.98
CA ALA A 138 23.21 11.31 -18.69
C ALA A 138 24.55 11.28 -17.93
N ASP A 139 24.45 11.36 -16.60
CA ASP A 139 25.59 11.41 -15.69
C ASP A 139 25.60 10.21 -14.75
N ILE A 140 26.81 9.84 -14.32
CA ILE A 140 27.01 8.78 -13.33
C ILE A 140 26.39 9.25 -12.00
N PRO A 141 25.40 8.53 -11.45
CA PRO A 141 24.81 8.90 -10.16
C PRO A 141 25.87 8.83 -9.04
N SER A 142 25.69 9.66 -7.99
CA SER A 142 26.49 9.57 -6.77
C SER A 142 26.37 8.17 -6.13
N SER A 143 27.32 7.80 -5.26
CA SER A 143 27.26 6.53 -4.53
C SER A 143 26.07 6.45 -3.55
N THR A 144 25.46 7.59 -3.23
CA THR A 144 24.29 7.75 -2.36
C THR A 144 23.00 8.02 -3.14
N ALA A 145 23.03 8.01 -4.47
CA ALA A 145 21.84 8.25 -5.27
C ALA A 145 20.79 7.14 -5.07
N MET A 146 19.55 7.57 -4.87
CA MET A 146 18.35 6.72 -4.90
C MET A 146 17.91 6.53 -6.35
N ARG A 147 17.24 5.41 -6.64
CA ARG A 147 16.72 5.16 -7.98
C ARG A 147 15.53 6.12 -8.24
N PRO A 148 15.50 6.86 -9.37
CA PRO A 148 14.30 7.60 -9.77
C PRO A 148 13.13 6.64 -10.05
N PRO A 149 11.89 7.04 -9.76
CA PRO A 149 10.74 6.18 -10.04
C PRO A 149 10.53 6.07 -11.56
N PRO A 150 9.99 4.95 -12.08
CA PRO A 150 9.87 4.75 -13.54
C PRO A 150 9.02 5.81 -14.25
N HIS A 151 8.08 6.43 -13.54
CA HIS A 151 7.18 7.45 -14.09
C HIS A 151 7.79 8.86 -14.05
N MET A 152 8.83 9.06 -13.22
CA MET A 152 9.56 10.33 -13.10
C MET A 152 11.07 10.09 -13.21
N PRO A 153 11.57 9.62 -14.37
CA PRO A 153 13.00 9.26 -14.54
C PRO A 153 13.96 10.45 -14.39
N HIS A 154 13.44 11.68 -14.45
CA HIS A 154 14.19 12.91 -14.27
C HIS A 154 14.40 13.29 -12.79
N TRP A 155 13.70 12.67 -11.83
CA TRP A 155 13.92 12.94 -10.41
C TRP A 155 15.36 12.61 -9.99
N ARG A 156 15.91 13.44 -9.12
CA ARG A 156 17.26 13.28 -8.55
C ARG A 156 17.11 13.32 -7.05
N ILE A 157 17.31 12.17 -6.41
CA ILE A 157 17.10 11.98 -4.99
C ILE A 157 18.34 11.29 -4.45
N ASP A 158 18.87 11.78 -3.34
CA ASP A 158 20.14 11.35 -2.79
C ASP A 158 19.99 11.08 -1.28
N SER A 159 20.52 9.95 -0.82
CA SER A 159 20.45 9.56 0.58
C SER A 159 21.48 10.25 1.48
N SER A 160 22.35 11.09 0.93
CA SER A 160 23.27 11.92 1.73
C SER A 160 22.54 12.91 2.64
N GLN A 161 21.30 13.25 2.30
CA GLN A 161 20.40 14.07 3.11
C GLN A 161 19.54 13.25 4.08
N ALA A 162 19.74 11.92 4.14
CA ALA A 162 18.88 11.06 4.95
C ALA A 162 19.06 11.32 6.45
N ASN A 163 17.99 11.73 7.12
CA ASN A 163 17.96 11.95 8.57
C ASN A 163 17.67 10.64 9.33
N PHE A 164 18.64 9.72 9.36
CA PHE A 164 18.49 8.45 10.10
C PHE A 164 18.30 8.65 11.61
N ALA A 165 18.65 9.83 12.16
CA ALA A 165 18.44 10.15 13.57
C ALA A 165 16.95 10.28 13.94
N MET A 166 16.05 10.40 12.97
CA MET A 166 14.60 10.36 13.23
C MET A 166 14.10 8.97 13.63
N LEU A 167 14.88 7.90 13.35
CA LEU A 167 14.49 6.53 13.64
C LEU A 167 14.70 6.24 15.14
N PRO A 168 13.64 5.84 15.87
CA PRO A 168 13.77 5.37 17.25
C PRO A 168 14.76 4.21 17.41
N SER A 169 15.26 4.05 18.65
CA SER A 169 16.06 2.90 19.06
C SER A 169 15.48 2.30 20.34
N LEU A 170 14.45 1.49 20.17
CA LEU A 170 13.71 0.81 21.21
C LEU A 170 14.39 -0.54 21.53
N PRO A 171 14.40 -1.00 22.80
CA PRO A 171 14.92 -2.33 23.12
C PRO A 171 14.19 -3.41 22.31
N PRO A 172 14.89 -4.33 21.62
CA PRO A 172 14.21 -5.36 20.83
C PRO A 172 13.42 -6.30 21.74
N THR A 173 12.24 -6.74 21.30
CA THR A 173 11.51 -7.81 21.99
C THR A 173 12.09 -9.18 21.62
N ALA A 174 11.88 -10.21 22.46
CA ALA A 174 12.37 -11.57 22.18
C ALA A 174 11.88 -12.10 20.81
N ALA A 175 10.70 -11.68 20.37
CA ALA A 175 10.14 -12.00 19.05
C ALA A 175 10.84 -11.31 17.87
N MET A 176 11.58 -10.22 18.12
CA MET A 176 12.31 -9.46 17.09
C MET A 176 13.73 -9.98 16.88
N ILE A 177 14.37 -10.53 17.92
CA ILE A 177 15.77 -10.99 17.92
C ILE A 177 15.97 -12.25 17.09
N THR A 178 14.95 -13.09 16.94
CA THR A 178 15.09 -14.47 16.42
C THR A 178 14.98 -14.62 14.90
N GLN A 179 14.84 -13.55 14.11
CA GLN A 179 14.59 -13.67 12.66
C GLN A 179 15.45 -12.76 11.78
N ASP A 180 16.65 -13.21 11.44
CA ASP A 180 17.48 -12.70 10.33
C ASP A 180 16.75 -12.83 8.96
N LEU A 181 15.84 -13.82 8.86
CA LEU A 181 14.92 -14.01 7.73
C LEU A 181 13.93 -12.84 7.54
N ALA A 182 13.76 -11.97 8.53
CA ALA A 182 12.79 -10.88 8.46
C ALA A 182 13.33 -9.63 7.77
N GLU A 183 14.64 -9.34 7.83
CA GLU A 183 15.23 -8.27 7.02
C GLU A 183 15.18 -8.66 5.54
N GLN A 184 15.47 -9.92 5.23
CA GLN A 184 15.38 -10.43 3.86
C GLN A 184 13.95 -10.45 3.34
N ARG A 185 12.97 -10.79 4.20
CA ARG A 185 11.53 -10.65 3.90
C ARG A 185 11.14 -9.20 3.69
N ALA A 186 11.44 -8.31 4.63
CA ALA A 186 11.10 -6.90 4.53
C ALA A 186 11.70 -6.24 3.28
N ILE A 187 12.96 -6.50 2.97
CA ILE A 187 13.57 -6.03 1.72
C ILE A 187 12.92 -6.72 0.50
N GLY A 188 12.53 -7.99 0.60
CA GLY A 188 11.77 -8.71 -0.41
C GLY A 188 10.42 -8.05 -0.70
N ASP A 189 9.60 -7.88 0.33
CA ASP A 189 8.24 -7.32 0.32
C ASP A 189 8.21 -5.87 -0.17
N VAL A 190 9.23 -5.10 0.20
CA VAL A 190 9.39 -3.70 -0.25
C VAL A 190 9.68 -3.63 -1.75
N HIS A 191 10.51 -4.52 -2.30
CA HIS A 191 10.73 -4.59 -3.74
C HIS A 191 9.53 -5.18 -4.49
N GLY A 192 8.82 -6.14 -3.90
CA GLY A 192 7.58 -6.71 -4.43
C GLY A 192 6.41 -5.75 -4.56
N GLY A 193 6.45 -4.64 -3.83
CA GLY A 193 5.42 -3.60 -3.90
C GLY A 193 5.42 -2.83 -5.22
N MET A 194 6.59 -2.63 -5.86
CA MET A 194 6.75 -1.78 -7.06
C MET A 194 5.79 -2.16 -8.21
N TYR A 195 5.31 -3.40 -8.21
CA TYR A 195 4.47 -4.02 -9.22
C TYR A 195 3.02 -3.61 -9.13
N ASN A 196 2.52 -3.37 -7.91
CA ASN A 196 1.14 -2.99 -7.69
C ASN A 196 0.85 -1.56 -8.17
N ASP A 197 1.88 -0.78 -8.52
CA ASP A 197 1.75 0.62 -8.89
C ASP A 197 2.37 0.94 -10.26
N LEU A 198 2.55 -0.06 -11.13
CA LEU A 198 2.86 0.17 -12.55
C LEU A 198 1.62 -0.09 -13.44
N ASN A 199 0.42 0.02 -12.88
CA ASN A 199 -0.84 -0.18 -13.60
C ASN A 199 -1.96 0.61 -12.89
N ARG A 200 -2.69 1.47 -13.62
CA ARG A 200 -3.84 2.25 -13.08
C ARG A 200 -4.95 1.34 -12.61
N THR A 201 -5.09 0.22 -13.29
CA THR A 201 -6.42 -0.33 -13.50
C THR A 201 -6.62 -1.48 -12.54
N TYR A 202 -7.50 -1.29 -11.54
CA TYR A 202 -8.35 -2.30 -10.88
C TYR A 202 -7.79 -3.70 -10.57
N LEU A 203 -6.48 -3.89 -10.57
CA LEU A 203 -5.87 -5.21 -10.52
C LEU A 203 -5.63 -5.55 -9.07
N MET A 204 -6.75 -5.83 -8.40
CA MET A 204 -6.87 -6.56 -7.15
C MET A 204 -5.87 -7.72 -7.15
N GLY A 205 -4.68 -7.51 -6.58
CA GLY A 205 -3.65 -8.50 -6.32
C GLY A 205 -3.13 -9.39 -7.47
N ALA A 206 -3.55 -9.19 -8.72
CA ALA A 206 -3.17 -10.06 -9.84
C ALA A 206 -1.73 -9.84 -10.33
N TYR A 207 -1.10 -8.74 -9.91
CA TYR A 207 0.28 -8.40 -10.27
C TYR A 207 1.26 -8.51 -9.10
N VAL A 208 0.87 -9.11 -7.97
CA VAL A 208 1.83 -9.37 -6.89
C VAL A 208 2.77 -10.47 -7.32
N PRO A 209 4.08 -10.19 -7.40
CA PRO A 209 5.01 -11.22 -7.76
C PRO A 209 5.22 -12.17 -6.59
N ILE A 210 5.07 -13.45 -6.88
CA ILE A 210 5.13 -14.57 -5.92
C ILE A 210 6.41 -14.56 -5.09
N GLY A 211 7.51 -14.11 -5.71
CA GLY A 211 8.79 -14.08 -5.04
C GLY A 211 8.76 -13.22 -3.78
N HIS A 212 8.11 -12.07 -3.84
CA HIS A 212 8.31 -11.01 -2.88
C HIS A 212 7.29 -10.99 -1.74
N THR A 213 6.67 -12.13 -1.40
CA THR A 213 5.91 -12.29 -0.14
C THR A 213 6.30 -13.61 0.54
N PRO A 214 7.49 -13.70 1.17
CA PRO A 214 7.98 -14.94 1.75
C PRO A 214 7.20 -15.24 3.03
N GLY A 215 6.09 -15.96 2.89
CA GLY A 215 5.31 -16.48 4.02
C GLY A 215 3.84 -16.71 3.74
N TYR A 216 3.25 -16.07 2.72
CA TYR A 216 1.81 -16.18 2.45
C TYR A 216 1.46 -17.24 1.39
N VAL A 217 2.43 -17.77 0.66
CA VAL A 217 2.19 -18.65 -0.50
C VAL A 217 2.31 -20.14 -0.15
N LEU A 218 2.66 -20.52 1.08
CA LEU A 218 2.90 -21.93 1.43
C LEU A 218 1.82 -22.62 2.27
N ASN A 219 0.77 -21.90 2.72
CA ASN A 219 -0.40 -22.54 3.31
C ASN A 219 -1.55 -22.55 2.29
N GLY A 220 -1.77 -23.72 1.70
CA GLY A 220 -2.59 -23.98 0.50
C GLY A 220 -4.10 -23.72 0.60
N GLY A 221 -4.53 -22.56 1.04
CA GLY A 221 -5.92 -22.12 0.93
C GLY A 221 -6.00 -20.60 0.93
N ASN A 222 -6.44 -20.00 -0.18
CA ASN A 222 -6.55 -18.54 -0.43
C ASN A 222 -5.23 -17.77 -0.68
N SER A 223 -4.56 -18.12 -1.77
CA SER A 223 -3.51 -17.33 -2.44
C SER A 223 -3.97 -15.97 -3.02
N GLY A 224 -5.23 -15.54 -2.77
CA GLY A 224 -5.74 -14.22 -3.13
C GLY A 224 -5.35 -13.09 -2.16
N ALA A 225 -4.78 -13.41 -0.99
CA ALA A 225 -4.51 -12.43 0.06
C ALA A 225 -3.21 -11.61 -0.13
N SER A 226 -2.26 -12.08 -0.95
CA SER A 226 -0.92 -11.46 -1.06
C SER A 226 -0.92 -10.08 -1.76
N GLY A 227 -2.00 -9.74 -2.47
CA GLY A 227 -2.14 -8.43 -3.13
C GLY A 227 -3.24 -7.53 -2.63
N TRP A 228 -3.83 -7.88 -1.48
CA TRP A 228 -4.67 -6.94 -0.77
C TRP A 228 -3.81 -5.85 -0.14
N GLY A 229 -4.24 -4.58 -0.29
CA GLY A 229 -3.56 -3.43 0.31
C GLY A 229 -3.36 -3.58 1.81
N GLY A 230 -4.33 -4.18 2.54
CA GLY A 230 -4.19 -4.51 3.96
C GLY A 230 -2.98 -5.41 4.27
N THR A 231 -2.69 -6.40 3.44
CA THR A 231 -1.54 -7.30 3.61
C THR A 231 -0.22 -6.59 3.30
N ILE A 232 -0.18 -5.86 2.19
CA ILE A 232 0.99 -5.07 1.76
C ILE A 232 1.37 -4.07 2.86
N ARG A 233 0.36 -3.39 3.40
CA ARG A 233 0.44 -2.44 4.49
C ARG A 233 1.08 -3.04 5.74
N ILE A 234 0.62 -4.22 6.16
CA ILE A 234 1.19 -4.93 7.31
C ILE A 234 2.69 -5.22 7.08
N GLY A 235 3.08 -5.63 5.88
CA GLY A 235 4.49 -5.85 5.55
C GLY A 235 5.37 -4.61 5.74
N TYR A 236 4.89 -3.43 5.30
CA TYR A 236 5.62 -2.17 5.53
C TYR A 236 5.66 -1.79 7.00
N GLN A 237 4.60 -2.04 7.75
CA GLN A 237 4.54 -1.72 9.17
C GLN A 237 5.50 -2.57 9.97
N GLU A 238 5.54 -3.88 9.71
CA GLU A 238 6.51 -4.77 10.33
C GLU A 238 7.95 -4.34 10.02
N ALA A 239 8.23 -3.98 8.76
CA ALA A 239 9.54 -3.46 8.37
C ALA A 239 9.91 -2.18 9.15
N ILE A 240 8.99 -1.21 9.25
CA ILE A 240 9.24 0.05 9.96
C ILE A 240 9.40 -0.17 11.46
N LEU A 241 8.55 -0.98 12.08
CA LEU A 241 8.66 -1.27 13.51
C LEU A 241 9.94 -2.02 13.86
N ARG A 242 10.43 -2.89 12.97
CA ARG A 242 11.76 -3.51 13.11
C ARG A 242 12.89 -2.49 13.06
N MET A 243 12.80 -1.47 12.21
CA MET A 243 13.78 -0.38 12.20
C MET A 243 13.77 0.42 13.50
N PHE A 244 12.66 0.44 14.23
CA PHE A 244 12.59 1.13 15.52
C PHE A 244 13.29 0.34 16.63
N SER A 245 13.61 -0.93 16.43
CA SER A 245 14.42 -1.68 17.40
C SER A 245 15.89 -1.29 17.39
N ASN A 246 16.58 -1.60 18.48
CA ASN A 246 18.04 -1.44 18.62
C ASN A 246 18.81 -2.55 17.88
N ILE A 247 18.57 -2.69 16.57
CA ILE A 247 19.36 -3.49 15.64
C ILE A 247 20.58 -2.69 15.16
N PRO A 248 21.64 -3.33 14.63
CA PRO A 248 22.82 -2.58 14.19
C PRO A 248 22.47 -1.56 13.10
N ALA A 249 23.07 -0.37 13.18
CA ALA A 249 22.72 0.78 12.34
C ALA A 249 22.81 0.49 10.83
N GLN A 250 23.73 -0.37 10.40
CA GLN A 250 23.85 -0.77 9.00
C GLN A 250 22.57 -1.43 8.46
N HIS A 251 21.98 -2.35 9.22
CA HIS A 251 20.73 -3.04 8.85
C HIS A 251 19.55 -2.06 8.88
N LYS A 252 19.49 -1.22 9.91
CA LYS A 252 18.46 -0.17 10.06
C LYS A 252 18.47 0.78 8.87
N ASN A 253 19.64 1.34 8.52
CA ASN A 253 19.77 2.31 7.44
C ASN A 253 19.46 1.66 6.08
N LYS A 254 19.91 0.43 5.85
CA LYS A 254 19.61 -0.31 4.62
C LYS A 254 18.10 -0.52 4.45
N LEU A 255 17.41 -0.99 5.50
CA LEU A 255 15.97 -1.19 5.46
C LEU A 255 15.22 0.14 5.26
N ALA A 256 15.68 1.21 5.90
CA ALA A 256 15.11 2.55 5.77
C ALA A 256 15.21 3.05 4.33
N LEU A 257 16.36 2.87 3.68
CA LEU A 257 16.52 3.25 2.28
C LEU A 257 15.64 2.43 1.33
N HIS A 258 15.42 1.14 1.60
CA HIS A 258 14.47 0.36 0.79
C HIS A 258 13.03 0.85 0.97
N ILE A 259 12.57 1.09 2.20
CA ILE A 259 11.22 1.66 2.45
C ILE A 259 11.11 3.06 1.81
N ALA A 260 12.16 3.87 1.90
CA ALA A 260 12.18 5.18 1.26
C ALA A 260 12.13 5.06 -0.27
N GLN A 261 12.85 4.11 -0.88
CA GLN A 261 12.76 3.83 -2.31
C GLN A 261 11.33 3.50 -2.74
N ARG A 262 10.62 2.74 -1.90
CA ARG A 262 9.22 2.42 -2.13
C ARG A 262 8.33 3.67 -2.09
N GLY A 263 8.55 4.57 -1.14
CA GLY A 263 7.87 5.86 -1.10
C GLY A 263 8.18 6.75 -2.30
N ILE A 264 9.42 6.74 -2.82
CA ILE A 264 9.80 7.43 -4.07
C ILE A 264 8.99 6.90 -5.25
N ASP A 265 8.88 5.56 -5.38
CA ASP A 265 8.11 4.93 -6.46
C ASP A 265 6.63 5.30 -6.40
N LEU A 266 6.05 5.27 -5.20
CA LEU A 266 4.66 5.67 -4.96
C LEU A 266 4.42 7.14 -5.33
N LEU A 267 5.25 8.05 -4.82
CA LEU A 267 5.10 9.47 -5.13
C LEU A 267 5.32 9.77 -6.61
N GLY A 268 6.25 9.06 -7.26
CA GLY A 268 6.48 9.17 -8.69
C GLY A 268 5.28 8.74 -9.52
N PHE A 269 4.60 7.66 -9.13
CA PHE A 269 3.36 7.22 -9.76
C PHE A 269 2.29 8.31 -9.69
N LEU A 270 1.96 8.81 -8.48
CA LEU A 270 0.94 9.86 -8.33
C LEU A 270 1.34 11.15 -9.05
N ALA A 271 2.61 11.53 -9.00
CA ALA A 271 3.09 12.75 -9.66
C ALA A 271 3.01 12.68 -11.19
N SER A 272 2.88 11.49 -11.77
CA SER A 272 2.65 11.32 -13.21
C SER A 272 1.19 11.51 -13.64
N GLY A 273 0.29 11.76 -12.68
CA GLY A 273 -1.14 11.95 -12.92
C GLY A 273 -1.97 10.67 -12.77
N ASP A 274 -1.33 9.57 -12.38
CA ASP A 274 -2.03 8.35 -12.02
C ASP A 274 -2.65 8.43 -10.61
N ASN A 275 -3.64 7.58 -10.35
CA ASN A 275 -4.34 7.55 -9.07
C ASN A 275 -4.61 6.10 -8.59
N TRP A 276 -4.80 5.94 -7.29
CA TRP A 276 -5.19 4.66 -6.66
C TRP A 276 -6.60 4.71 -6.05
N MET A 277 -7.26 5.88 -6.11
CA MET A 277 -8.48 6.21 -5.36
C MET A 277 -9.70 5.35 -5.70
N GLU A 278 -9.68 4.58 -6.80
CA GLU A 278 -10.86 3.88 -7.26
C GLU A 278 -11.11 2.53 -6.55
N SER A 279 -10.15 2.03 -5.77
CA SER A 279 -10.26 0.70 -5.18
C SER A 279 -10.82 0.74 -3.74
N GLY A 280 -12.14 0.59 -3.64
CA GLY A 280 -12.85 0.37 -2.38
C GLY A 280 -12.32 -0.85 -1.60
N GLY A 281 -12.71 -0.97 -0.34
CA GLY A 281 -12.47 -2.15 0.50
C GLY A 281 -11.04 -2.40 0.97
N GLY A 282 -10.10 -1.45 0.77
CA GLY A 282 -8.73 -1.57 1.28
C GLY A 282 -7.70 -2.10 0.29
N ASN A 283 -8.07 -2.25 -0.98
CA ASN A 283 -7.16 -2.70 -2.04
C ASN A 283 -5.97 -1.75 -2.25
N ALA A 284 -6.21 -0.43 -2.20
CA ALA A 284 -5.16 0.57 -2.32
C ALA A 284 -4.46 0.94 -0.99
N ALA A 285 -4.82 0.32 0.14
CA ALA A 285 -4.22 0.63 1.44
C ALA A 285 -2.71 0.31 1.50
N GLY A 286 -2.00 0.95 2.42
CA GLY A 286 -0.59 0.72 2.74
C GLY A 286 0.40 1.61 2.01
N ARG A 287 -0.05 2.61 1.28
CA ARG A 287 0.83 3.43 0.41
C ARG A 287 1.23 4.73 1.07
N LEU A 288 0.40 5.26 1.97
CA LEU A 288 0.65 6.56 2.57
C LEU A 288 1.93 6.57 3.42
N ILE A 289 2.10 5.60 4.33
CA ILE A 289 3.23 5.62 5.27
C ILE A 289 4.59 5.55 4.57
N PRO A 290 4.85 4.64 3.60
CA PRO A 290 6.11 4.65 2.86
C PRO A 290 6.38 5.97 2.13
N ALA A 291 5.35 6.60 1.55
CA ALA A 291 5.48 7.89 0.87
C ALA A 291 5.88 9.02 1.83
N VAL A 292 5.19 9.15 2.96
CA VAL A 292 5.53 10.12 4.02
C VAL A 292 6.92 9.82 4.57
N PHE A 293 7.22 8.54 4.81
CA PHE A 293 8.53 8.10 5.31
C PHE A 293 9.67 8.50 4.39
N ALA A 294 9.53 8.31 3.07
CA ALA A 294 10.54 8.73 2.10
C ALA A 294 10.77 10.24 2.11
N ALA A 295 9.69 11.03 2.12
CA ALA A 295 9.75 12.49 2.10
C ALA A 295 10.41 13.07 3.36
N GLU A 296 10.14 12.49 4.54
CA GLU A 296 10.70 12.92 5.81
C GLU A 296 12.12 12.38 6.05
N LEU A 297 12.38 11.11 5.73
CA LEU A 297 13.72 10.52 5.89
C LEU A 297 14.72 11.22 4.99
N LEU A 298 14.43 11.36 3.69
CA LEU A 298 15.39 11.87 2.71
C LEU A 298 15.45 13.40 2.67
N GLN A 299 14.54 14.09 3.38
CA GLN A 299 14.43 15.56 3.41
C GLN A 299 14.44 16.19 2.01
N SER A 300 13.85 15.51 1.03
CA SER A 300 13.85 15.93 -0.37
C SER A 300 12.68 16.86 -0.67
N ASP A 301 12.97 18.09 -1.10
CA ASP A 301 11.95 19.07 -1.52
C ASP A 301 11.05 18.51 -2.63
N THR A 302 11.62 17.75 -3.56
CA THR A 302 10.86 17.10 -4.64
C THR A 302 9.82 16.14 -4.09
N LEU A 303 10.19 15.28 -3.13
CA LEU A 303 9.27 14.32 -2.53
C LEU A 303 8.24 15.00 -1.64
N GLN A 304 8.63 16.03 -0.89
CA GLN A 304 7.70 16.79 -0.05
C GLN A 304 6.66 17.53 -0.91
N ALA A 305 7.07 18.16 -2.00
CA ALA A 305 6.16 18.81 -2.94
C ALA A 305 5.20 17.81 -3.57
N ALA A 306 5.70 16.66 -4.05
CA ALA A 306 4.87 15.59 -4.60
C ALA A 306 3.86 15.06 -3.57
N LEU A 307 4.30 14.80 -2.34
CA LEU A 307 3.44 14.32 -1.25
C LEU A 307 2.34 15.34 -0.93
N THR A 308 2.67 16.62 -0.80
CA THR A 308 1.68 17.68 -0.53
C THR A 308 0.65 17.79 -1.64
N ALA A 309 1.08 17.73 -2.90
CA ALA A 309 0.18 17.80 -4.05
C ALA A 309 -0.76 16.59 -4.14
N GLN A 310 -0.31 15.41 -3.70
CA GLN A 310 -0.98 14.13 -3.98
C GLN A 310 -1.55 13.44 -2.74
N ILE A 311 -1.49 14.07 -1.56
CA ILE A 311 -1.91 13.41 -0.31
C ILE A 311 -3.37 12.95 -0.33
N GLY A 312 -4.25 13.69 -1.02
CA GLY A 312 -5.66 13.33 -1.16
C GLY A 312 -5.90 12.05 -1.95
N GLU A 313 -4.93 11.63 -2.77
CA GLU A 313 -5.02 10.47 -3.65
C GLU A 313 -4.73 9.13 -2.95
N PHE A 314 -4.23 9.18 -1.71
CA PHE A 314 -4.03 7.97 -0.92
C PHE A 314 -5.36 7.44 -0.38
N TRP A 315 -5.54 6.13 -0.48
CA TRP A 315 -6.70 5.43 0.07
C TRP A 315 -6.92 5.77 1.55
N GLU A 316 -5.84 5.84 2.32
CA GLU A 316 -5.82 6.19 3.73
C GLU A 316 -6.47 7.53 4.03
N SER A 317 -6.37 8.50 3.11
CA SER A 317 -6.95 9.84 3.25
C SER A 317 -8.43 9.89 2.81
N SER A 318 -8.84 9.01 1.90
CA SER A 318 -10.21 9.00 1.35
C SER A 318 -11.23 8.18 2.16
N MET A 319 -10.76 7.26 3.00
CA MET A 319 -11.60 6.28 3.70
C MET A 319 -11.83 6.60 5.16
N HIS A 320 -11.32 7.74 5.63
CA HIS A 320 -11.46 8.17 7.01
C HIS A 320 -11.99 9.60 7.03
N TYR A 321 -12.89 9.88 7.95
CA TYR A 321 -13.51 11.18 8.06
C TYR A 321 -13.76 11.54 9.51
N GLU A 322 -13.87 12.85 9.80
CA GLU A 322 -14.27 13.34 11.12
C GLU A 322 -15.73 13.81 11.09
N ASN A 323 -16.43 13.64 12.21
CA ASN A 323 -17.69 14.35 12.45
C ASN A 323 -17.42 15.77 13.00
N ASN A 324 -18.49 16.53 13.24
CA ASN A 324 -18.38 17.91 13.75
C ASN A 324 -17.78 18.00 15.17
N GLN A 325 -17.73 16.89 15.90
CA GLN A 325 -17.10 16.77 17.22
C GLN A 325 -15.62 16.35 17.11
N GLY A 326 -15.08 16.21 15.89
CA GLY A 326 -13.70 15.80 15.64
C GLY A 326 -13.43 14.31 15.90
N GLN A 327 -14.48 13.50 16.10
CA GLN A 327 -14.38 12.05 16.20
C GLN A 327 -14.19 11.47 14.79
N ALA A 328 -13.15 10.65 14.62
CA ALA A 328 -12.86 10.02 13.35
C ALA A 328 -13.61 8.70 13.19
N PHE A 329 -13.98 8.36 11.95
CA PHE A 329 -14.69 7.17 11.53
C PHE A 329 -14.12 6.62 10.23
N TRP A 330 -14.47 5.38 9.91
CA TRP A 330 -14.11 4.73 8.65
C TRP A 330 -15.29 4.69 7.69
N GLY A 331 -14.99 4.74 6.40
CA GLY A 331 -15.93 4.54 5.30
C GLY A 331 -15.64 5.45 4.11
N ARG A 332 -15.98 4.95 2.93
CA ARG A 332 -15.84 5.59 1.63
C ARG A 332 -16.79 6.78 1.50
N GLY A 333 -16.23 7.94 1.16
CA GLY A 333 -16.99 9.18 1.00
C GLY A 333 -17.96 9.19 -0.19
N TYR A 334 -18.86 10.18 -0.20
CA TYR A 334 -19.91 10.35 -1.21
C TYR A 334 -19.44 10.68 -2.63
N GLN A 335 -18.15 11.00 -2.80
CA GLN A 335 -17.51 11.30 -4.08
C GLN A 335 -17.60 10.16 -5.12
N PHE A 336 -18.08 8.97 -4.72
CA PHE A 336 -18.28 7.81 -5.59
C PHE A 336 -19.75 7.54 -5.93
N GLY A 337 -20.59 8.58 -5.96
CA GLY A 337 -22.01 8.46 -6.31
C GLY A 337 -22.86 7.80 -5.23
N LEU A 338 -22.29 7.59 -4.04
CA LEU A 338 -23.04 7.15 -2.87
C LEU A 338 -24.03 8.25 -2.48
N ASN A 339 -25.19 7.86 -1.97
CA ASN A 339 -26.18 8.76 -1.40
C ASN A 339 -26.83 8.08 -0.19
N HIS A 340 -27.73 8.79 0.50
CA HIS A 340 -28.43 8.21 1.66
C HIS A 340 -29.21 6.94 1.31
N SER A 341 -29.86 6.90 0.14
CA SER A 341 -30.60 5.72 -0.30
C SER A 341 -29.66 4.55 -0.56
N SER A 342 -28.54 4.76 -1.25
CA SER A 342 -27.57 3.70 -1.53
C SER A 342 -26.94 3.17 -0.24
N TYR A 343 -26.64 4.03 0.74
CA TYR A 343 -26.16 3.62 2.06
C TYR A 343 -27.17 2.68 2.74
N TRP A 344 -28.44 3.08 2.82
CA TRP A 344 -29.46 2.26 3.48
C TRP A 344 -29.76 0.99 2.68
N ASP A 345 -29.77 1.06 1.35
CA ASP A 345 -29.88 -0.13 0.49
C ASP A 345 -28.75 -1.11 0.76
N GLU A 346 -27.51 -0.65 0.87
CA GLU A 346 -26.35 -1.49 1.19
C GLU A 346 -26.46 -2.07 2.61
N MET A 347 -26.89 -1.32 3.62
CA MET A 347 -27.08 -1.86 4.97
C MET A 347 -28.12 -2.99 5.00
N ILE A 348 -29.18 -2.89 4.20
CA ILE A 348 -30.25 -3.90 4.16
C ILE A 348 -29.85 -5.08 3.26
N ARG A 349 -29.28 -4.79 2.08
CA ARG A 349 -28.81 -5.78 1.10
C ARG A 349 -27.48 -6.40 1.48
N ALA A 350 -26.83 -5.94 2.54
CA ALA A 350 -25.66 -6.53 3.18
C ALA A 350 -25.77 -8.05 3.39
N VAL A 351 -27.00 -8.53 3.60
CA VAL A 351 -27.34 -9.96 3.65
C VAL A 351 -26.99 -10.69 2.33
N LEU A 352 -26.70 -9.96 1.24
CA LEU A 352 -26.47 -10.41 -0.14
C LEU A 352 -25.11 -9.98 -0.74
N ASP A 353 -24.12 -9.62 0.09
CA ASP A 353 -22.69 -9.50 -0.32
C ASP A 353 -22.29 -8.28 -1.19
N VAL A 354 -22.92 -7.12 -1.02
CA VAL A 354 -22.56 -5.86 -1.72
C VAL A 354 -21.82 -4.85 -0.82
N ASN A 355 -20.80 -4.18 -1.39
CA ASN A 355 -19.94 -3.11 -0.85
C ASN A 355 -19.92 -2.91 0.68
N ARG A 356 -18.85 -3.40 1.32
CA ARG A 356 -18.68 -3.38 2.78
C ARG A 356 -17.99 -2.12 3.30
N ASP A 357 -17.93 -1.03 2.53
CA ASP A 357 -17.09 0.13 2.85
C ASP A 357 -17.77 1.49 2.84
N THR A 358 -19.09 1.56 2.74
CA THR A 358 -19.80 2.85 2.66
C THR A 358 -19.83 3.60 3.98
N ARG A 359 -19.46 4.89 3.93
CA ARG A 359 -19.52 5.82 5.07
C ARG A 359 -20.95 5.99 5.60
N ASP A 360 -21.07 6.02 6.93
CA ASP A 360 -22.30 6.46 7.61
C ASP A 360 -22.60 7.95 7.30
N PRO A 361 -23.75 8.27 6.67
CA PRO A 361 -24.15 9.66 6.40
C PRO A 361 -24.21 10.54 7.64
N TYR A 362 -24.51 9.93 8.78
CA TYR A 362 -24.79 10.63 10.01
C TYR A 362 -23.54 10.78 10.88
N ALA A 363 -22.43 10.18 10.48
CA ALA A 363 -21.16 10.20 11.20
C ALA A 363 -21.31 9.82 12.69
N LYS A 364 -22.12 8.79 12.94
CA LYS A 364 -22.43 8.22 14.26
C LYS A 364 -21.73 6.88 14.49
N ILE A 365 -21.56 6.11 13.41
CA ILE A 365 -20.90 4.80 13.45
C ILE A 365 -19.83 4.69 12.38
N ASP A 366 -18.99 3.67 12.50
CA ASP A 366 -18.14 3.28 11.37
C ASP A 366 -18.98 2.74 10.22
N GLY A 367 -18.55 3.06 9.00
CA GLY A 367 -19.17 2.61 7.78
C GLY A 367 -19.04 1.09 7.56
N GLY A 368 -19.65 0.65 6.47
CA GLY A 368 -19.73 -0.76 6.11
C GLY A 368 -20.98 -1.45 6.65
N THR A 369 -21.28 -2.58 6.03
CA THR A 369 -22.50 -3.35 6.26
C THR A 369 -22.50 -4.19 7.52
N VAL A 370 -21.31 -4.39 8.10
CA VAL A 370 -21.08 -5.09 9.35
C VAL A 370 -19.96 -4.35 10.08
N VAL A 371 -20.29 -3.71 11.19
CA VAL A 371 -19.29 -2.95 11.95
C VAL A 371 -18.31 -3.93 12.60
N ALA A 372 -17.03 -3.60 12.52
CA ALA A 372 -15.89 -4.42 12.99
C ALA A 372 -15.57 -5.67 12.14
N ASP A 373 -16.20 -5.85 10.98
CA ASP A 373 -15.97 -7.02 10.12
C ASP A 373 -15.65 -6.63 8.65
N GLY A 374 -15.48 -7.62 7.77
CA GLY A 374 -15.28 -7.47 6.35
C GLY A 374 -14.07 -6.61 6.00
N TYR A 375 -14.29 -5.56 5.20
CA TYR A 375 -13.24 -4.63 4.78
C TYR A 375 -12.76 -3.68 5.88
N MET A 376 -13.48 -3.58 7.00
CA MET A 376 -12.98 -2.78 8.11
C MET A 376 -12.02 -3.60 8.97
N ALA A 377 -12.27 -4.90 9.15
CA ALA A 377 -11.39 -5.76 9.96
C ALA A 377 -9.96 -5.81 9.40
N ASN A 378 -9.80 -6.04 8.09
CA ASN A 378 -8.49 -6.10 7.44
C ASN A 378 -7.79 -4.72 7.35
N THR A 379 -8.54 -3.63 7.20
CA THR A 379 -7.94 -2.29 7.05
C THR A 379 -7.65 -1.60 8.38
N SER A 380 -8.46 -1.85 9.41
CA SER A 380 -8.31 -1.21 10.72
C SER A 380 -7.06 -1.68 11.46
N THR A 381 -6.67 -2.96 11.34
CA THR A 381 -5.41 -3.47 11.92
C THR A 381 -4.22 -2.70 11.36
N GLY A 382 -4.16 -2.50 10.05
CA GLY A 382 -3.17 -1.63 9.43
C GLY A 382 -3.26 -0.19 9.96
N THR A 383 -4.46 0.38 10.11
CA THR A 383 -4.58 1.78 10.57
C THR A 383 -4.15 1.98 12.03
N LYS A 384 -4.36 0.99 12.89
CA LYS A 384 -3.81 0.99 14.26
C LYS A 384 -2.28 1.04 14.23
N ALA A 385 -1.66 0.17 13.44
CA ALA A 385 -0.21 0.08 13.33
C ALA A 385 0.42 1.36 12.75
N ASP A 386 -0.20 1.97 11.73
CA ASP A 386 0.27 3.24 11.18
C ASP A 386 0.14 4.40 12.17
N ALA A 387 -0.94 4.45 12.94
CA ALA A 387 -1.08 5.43 14.02
C ALA A 387 0.01 5.27 15.08
N MET A 388 0.35 4.03 15.45
CA MET A 388 1.46 3.76 16.36
C MET A 388 2.80 4.19 15.75
N ILE A 389 3.08 3.83 14.49
CA ILE A 389 4.31 4.23 13.80
C ILE A 389 4.45 5.76 13.80
N ALA A 390 3.36 6.47 13.51
CA ALA A 390 3.34 7.93 13.54
C ALA A 390 3.61 8.48 14.96
N MET A 391 3.06 7.85 16.02
CA MET A 391 3.32 8.24 17.41
C MET A 391 4.77 8.00 17.83
N LEU A 392 5.37 6.90 17.39
CA LEU A 392 6.77 6.55 17.68
C LEU A 392 7.76 7.41 16.88
N MET A 393 7.34 8.00 15.76
CA MET A 393 8.16 8.87 14.91
C MET A 393 7.44 10.19 14.63
N PRO A 394 7.53 11.18 15.55
CA PRO A 394 6.74 12.40 15.53
C PRO A 394 6.83 13.21 14.23
N GLN A 395 7.94 13.11 13.49
CA GLN A 395 8.11 13.74 12.17
C GLN A 395 7.05 13.25 11.18
N LEU A 396 6.73 11.94 11.16
CA LEU A 396 5.65 11.41 10.34
C LEU A 396 4.29 11.91 10.82
N ALA A 397 4.03 11.86 12.12
CA ALA A 397 2.76 12.34 12.68
C ALA A 397 2.53 13.80 12.31
N ASN A 398 3.52 14.66 12.51
CA ASN A 398 3.44 16.08 12.18
C ASN A 398 3.15 16.29 10.70
N ARG A 399 3.84 15.56 9.81
CA ARG A 399 3.57 15.66 8.37
C ARG A 399 2.15 15.21 8.03
N ILE A 400 1.70 14.07 8.55
CA ILE A 400 0.36 13.54 8.27
C ILE A 400 -0.73 14.46 8.86
N TYR A 401 -0.54 14.98 10.08
CA TYR A 401 -1.47 15.89 10.73
C TYR A 401 -1.56 17.26 10.06
N ALA A 402 -0.45 17.77 9.51
CA ALA A 402 -0.44 19.01 8.75
C ALA A 402 -1.28 18.93 7.46
N LEU A 403 -1.61 17.71 7.02
CA LEU A 403 -2.39 17.45 5.82
C LEU A 403 -3.82 17.13 6.25
N ALA A 404 -4.72 18.12 6.14
CA ALA A 404 -6.08 18.07 6.70
C ALA A 404 -6.89 16.83 6.27
N SER A 405 -6.68 16.33 5.05
CA SER A 405 -7.31 15.11 4.52
C SER A 405 -6.89 13.83 5.25
N SER A 406 -5.79 13.83 6.00
CA SER A 406 -5.21 12.65 6.64
C SER A 406 -5.26 12.69 8.18
N ARG A 407 -5.83 13.74 8.78
CA ARG A 407 -6.00 13.82 10.24
C ARG A 407 -6.96 12.75 10.76
N ALA A 408 -8.08 12.56 10.08
CA ALA A 408 -9.09 11.57 10.43
C ALA A 408 -8.50 10.16 10.50
N TYR A 409 -7.55 9.86 9.61
CA TYR A 409 -6.89 8.59 9.51
C TYR A 409 -6.10 8.19 10.77
N LEU A 410 -5.22 9.07 11.28
CA LEU A 410 -4.46 8.78 12.51
C LEU A 410 -5.36 8.75 13.74
N LYS A 411 -6.35 9.65 13.82
CA LYS A 411 -7.35 9.64 14.89
C LYS A 411 -8.16 8.35 14.90
N TYR A 412 -8.57 7.87 13.73
CA TYR A 412 -9.28 6.61 13.60
C TYR A 412 -8.42 5.44 14.07
N GLY A 413 -7.15 5.37 13.65
CA GLY A 413 -6.22 4.33 14.11
C GLY A 413 -6.07 4.31 15.63
N ARG A 414 -5.89 5.49 16.25
CA ARG A 414 -5.86 5.63 17.72
C ARG A 414 -7.17 5.17 18.37
N ARG A 415 -8.31 5.64 17.87
CA ARG A 415 -9.64 5.29 18.41
C ARG A 415 -9.90 3.78 18.31
N MET A 416 -9.55 3.18 17.17
CA MET A 416 -9.66 1.74 16.94
C MET A 416 -8.78 0.93 17.91
N TYR A 417 -7.61 1.45 18.30
CA TYR A 417 -6.78 0.83 19.32
C TYR A 417 -7.41 0.94 20.73
N LEU A 418 -7.85 2.13 21.11
CA LEU A 418 -8.34 2.40 22.48
C LEU A 418 -9.74 1.86 22.77
N SER A 419 -10.62 1.92 21.78
CA SER A 419 -12.07 1.70 21.95
C SER A 419 -12.70 0.79 20.90
N GLY A 420 -11.91 0.33 19.92
CA GLY A 420 -12.45 -0.48 18.82
C GLY A 420 -13.35 0.30 17.87
N ALA A 421 -14.24 -0.43 17.20
CA ALA A 421 -15.21 0.15 16.29
C ALA A 421 -16.30 0.93 17.05
N SER A 422 -16.78 2.02 16.46
CA SER A 422 -17.78 2.87 17.08
C SER A 422 -19.18 2.51 16.60
N VAL A 423 -20.02 2.03 17.53
CA VAL A 423 -21.48 1.86 17.34
C VAL A 423 -22.31 2.54 18.43
N ALA A 424 -21.68 2.92 19.54
CA ALA A 424 -22.37 3.28 20.79
C ALA A 424 -23.22 4.56 20.72
N ASN A 425 -23.00 5.42 19.73
CA ASN A 425 -23.73 6.68 19.56
C ASN A 425 -24.79 6.61 18.44
N ASP A 426 -25.10 5.41 17.95
CA ASP A 426 -26.13 5.24 16.94
C ASP A 426 -27.51 5.43 17.55
N THR A 427 -28.22 6.43 17.06
CA THR A 427 -29.62 6.68 17.44
C THR A 427 -30.57 6.35 16.31
N CYS A 428 -30.03 5.96 15.14
CA CYS A 428 -30.82 5.66 13.97
C CYS A 428 -31.58 4.35 14.18
N LYS A 429 -32.89 4.37 13.92
CA LYS A 429 -33.75 3.20 14.00
C LYS A 429 -33.33 2.13 12.99
N ALA A 430 -33.23 0.89 13.45
CA ALA A 430 -32.96 -0.25 12.57
C ALA A 430 -34.08 -0.45 11.53
N TRP A 431 -33.73 -1.06 10.41
CA TRP A 431 -34.73 -1.50 9.44
C TRP A 431 -35.53 -2.70 9.99
N PRO A 432 -36.80 -2.90 9.56
CA PRO A 432 -37.59 -4.06 9.96
C PRO A 432 -36.92 -5.39 9.58
N GLN A 433 -37.16 -6.44 10.37
CA GLN A 433 -36.69 -7.78 10.05
C GLN A 433 -37.38 -8.31 8.76
N GLY A 434 -36.65 -9.04 7.92
CA GLY A 434 -37.16 -9.57 6.65
C GLY A 434 -37.23 -8.55 5.50
N CYS A 435 -36.74 -7.33 5.71
CA CYS A 435 -36.66 -6.33 4.64
C CYS A 435 -35.51 -6.63 3.67
N GLY A 436 -35.75 -6.48 2.36
CA GLY A 436 -34.77 -6.75 1.28
C GLY A 436 -34.22 -5.51 0.56
N GLY A 437 -34.56 -4.29 1.00
CA GLY A 437 -34.01 -3.04 0.47
C GLY A 437 -34.83 -1.80 0.89
N VAL A 438 -34.48 -0.61 0.40
CA VAL A 438 -35.20 0.64 0.73
C VAL A 438 -36.66 0.66 0.26
N ASN A 439 -37.06 -0.27 -0.61
CA ASN A 439 -38.45 -0.42 -1.08
C ASN A 439 -39.39 -1.03 -0.03
N CYS A 440 -38.89 -1.44 1.14
CA CYS A 440 -39.76 -1.90 2.21
C CYS A 440 -40.63 -0.76 2.75
N GLY A 441 -41.87 -1.10 3.10
CA GLY A 441 -42.80 -0.15 3.70
C GLY A 441 -42.17 0.61 4.86
N GLY A 442 -42.34 1.93 4.86
CA GLY A 442 -41.92 2.79 5.95
C GLY A 442 -40.50 3.37 5.86
N TYR A 443 -39.72 3.09 4.81
CA TYR A 443 -38.46 3.82 4.58
C TYR A 443 -38.74 5.32 4.43
N GLY A 444 -37.92 6.13 5.11
CA GLY A 444 -38.02 7.60 5.12
C GLY A 444 -39.19 8.18 5.93
N SER A 445 -40.04 7.34 6.52
CA SER A 445 -41.16 7.77 7.39
C SER A 445 -41.15 7.11 8.77
N SER A 446 -40.70 5.86 8.88
CA SER A 446 -40.68 5.09 10.13
C SER A 446 -39.32 4.49 10.48
N TRP A 447 -38.37 4.50 9.54
CA TRP A 447 -36.96 4.13 9.71
C TRP A 447 -36.14 4.67 8.51
N GLY A 448 -34.81 4.65 8.58
CA GLY A 448 -33.95 5.09 7.48
C GLY A 448 -33.72 6.61 7.44
N HIS A 449 -33.48 7.16 6.24
CA HIS A 449 -33.21 8.58 6.03
C HIS A 449 -34.48 9.42 5.95
N ASN A 450 -34.63 10.40 6.84
CA ASN A 450 -35.68 11.40 6.78
C ASN A 450 -35.29 12.50 5.79
N SER A 451 -35.94 12.53 4.63
CA SER A 451 -35.67 13.51 3.57
C SER A 451 -36.05 14.95 3.93
N VAL A 452 -36.90 15.15 4.94
CA VAL A 452 -37.32 16.48 5.41
C VAL A 452 -36.25 17.09 6.31
N THR A 453 -35.68 16.31 7.23
CA THR A 453 -34.69 16.80 8.21
C THR A 453 -33.25 16.59 7.76
N GLY A 454 -33.01 15.72 6.77
CA GLY A 454 -31.68 15.29 6.37
C GLY A 454 -31.00 14.36 7.39
N THR A 455 -31.71 13.92 8.44
CA THR A 455 -31.19 13.05 9.49
C THR A 455 -31.70 11.63 9.34
N CYS A 456 -31.22 10.68 10.14
CA CYS A 456 -31.93 9.42 10.29
C CYS A 456 -33.16 9.59 11.17
N ILE A 457 -34.10 8.67 11.03
CA ILE A 457 -35.23 8.54 11.94
C ILE A 457 -34.72 7.90 13.24
N PRO A 458 -34.93 8.54 14.40
CA PRO A 458 -34.42 8.02 15.67
C PRO A 458 -35.20 6.78 16.11
N ALA A 459 -34.52 5.86 16.79
CA ALA A 459 -35.15 4.73 17.49
C ALA A 459 -35.97 5.25 18.67
N GLY A 460 -37.20 4.76 18.82
CA GLY A 460 -38.00 4.96 20.01
C GLY A 460 -37.49 4.17 21.21
N ALA A 461 -38.04 4.44 22.39
CA ALA A 461 -37.71 3.67 23.59
C ALA A 461 -38.04 2.18 23.39
N GLY A 462 -37.04 1.31 23.55
CA GLY A 462 -37.18 -0.14 23.37
C GLY A 462 -37.09 -0.62 21.91
N GLU A 463 -36.90 0.28 20.94
CA GLU A 463 -36.64 -0.10 19.56
C GLU A 463 -35.14 -0.33 19.34
N ALA A 464 -34.80 -1.33 18.51
CA ALA A 464 -33.41 -1.59 18.16
C ALA A 464 -32.84 -0.44 17.31
N THR A 465 -31.64 -0.01 17.67
CA THR A 465 -30.85 0.88 16.83
C THR A 465 -30.21 0.10 15.68
N ARG A 466 -29.84 0.80 14.61
CA ARG A 466 -29.04 0.21 13.52
C ARG A 466 -27.74 -0.40 14.08
N GLY A 467 -27.07 0.28 15.01
CA GLY A 467 -25.88 -0.21 15.72
C GLY A 467 -26.11 -1.54 16.45
N ASP A 468 -27.22 -1.70 17.17
CA ASP A 468 -27.56 -2.95 17.87
C ASP A 468 -27.64 -4.12 16.88
N ARG A 469 -28.29 -3.88 15.74
CA ARG A 469 -28.47 -4.88 14.70
C ARG A 469 -27.15 -5.27 14.06
N LEU A 470 -26.36 -4.28 13.63
CA LEU A 470 -25.04 -4.49 13.03
C LEU A 470 -24.08 -5.20 13.99
N GLY A 471 -24.13 -4.88 15.28
CA GLY A 471 -23.32 -5.54 16.32
C GLY A 471 -23.72 -7.00 16.53
N SER A 472 -25.04 -7.30 16.55
CA SER A 472 -25.54 -8.66 16.74
C SER A 472 -25.30 -9.58 15.54
N GLU A 473 -25.30 -9.04 14.32
CA GLU A 473 -25.08 -9.78 13.09
C GLU A 473 -23.56 -9.94 12.77
N GLY A 474 -22.70 -9.04 13.28
CA GLY A 474 -21.27 -8.99 12.98
C GLY A 474 -20.31 -9.58 14.01
N LEU A 475 -20.69 -9.62 15.30
CA LEU A 475 -19.80 -10.06 16.38
C LEU A 475 -19.90 -11.57 16.63
N GLY A 476 -19.95 -12.38 15.58
CA GLY A 476 -19.57 -13.79 15.70
C GLY A 476 -18.13 -13.84 16.21
N ALA A 477 -17.92 -14.20 17.47
CA ALA A 477 -16.68 -14.09 18.24
C ALA A 477 -15.46 -14.92 17.71
N GLY A 478 -15.47 -15.38 16.45
CA GLY A 478 -14.53 -16.34 15.90
C GLY A 478 -13.63 -15.88 14.76
N THR A 479 -13.83 -14.71 14.14
CA THR A 479 -13.13 -14.35 12.88
C THR A 479 -12.13 -13.18 12.98
N GLN A 480 -12.04 -12.45 14.10
CA GLN A 480 -11.03 -11.40 14.25
C GLN A 480 -9.58 -11.92 14.40
N THR A 481 -9.40 -13.21 14.71
CA THR A 481 -8.10 -13.81 15.06
C THR A 481 -7.17 -13.97 13.85
N LEU A 482 -7.67 -14.37 12.69
CA LEU A 482 -6.79 -14.90 11.62
C LEU A 482 -5.89 -13.88 10.91
N TYR A 483 -6.26 -12.59 10.86
CA TYR A 483 -5.41 -11.54 10.27
C TYR A 483 -4.71 -10.68 11.31
N ALA A 484 -5.14 -10.75 12.57
CA ALA A 484 -4.55 -10.00 13.66
C ALA A 484 -3.26 -10.65 14.16
N ASP A 485 -3.18 -11.98 14.28
CA ASP A 485 -2.21 -12.61 15.18
C ASP A 485 -0.73 -12.16 15.01
N ARG A 486 -0.14 -12.09 13.80
CA ARG A 486 1.30 -11.74 13.70
C ARG A 486 1.64 -10.25 13.79
N ALA A 487 0.96 -9.42 13.01
CA ALA A 487 1.19 -7.98 13.06
C ALA A 487 0.75 -7.45 14.43
N SER A 488 -0.38 -7.95 14.95
CA SER A 488 -0.84 -7.62 16.30
C SER A 488 0.13 -8.11 17.36
N ASP A 489 0.83 -9.24 17.25
CA ASP A 489 1.80 -9.62 18.28
C ASP A 489 2.97 -8.62 18.37
N TYR A 490 3.54 -8.19 17.24
CA TYR A 490 4.60 -7.16 17.24
C TYR A 490 4.06 -5.79 17.67
N VAL A 491 2.90 -5.41 17.14
CA VAL A 491 2.24 -4.13 17.42
C VAL A 491 1.77 -4.08 18.87
N LEU A 492 1.15 -5.12 19.41
CA LEU A 492 0.68 -5.24 20.79
C LEU A 492 1.86 -5.38 21.77
N ALA A 493 2.93 -6.08 21.42
CA ALA A 493 4.14 -6.11 22.24
C ALA A 493 4.79 -4.72 22.31
N ALA A 494 4.86 -4.02 21.17
CA ALA A 494 5.33 -2.64 21.13
C ALA A 494 4.38 -1.71 21.90
N LEU A 495 3.06 -1.83 21.72
CA LEU A 495 2.07 -0.99 22.38
C LEU A 495 2.00 -1.23 23.89
N GLY A 496 1.99 -2.48 24.34
CA GLY A 496 2.00 -2.84 25.75
C GLY A 496 3.28 -2.39 26.47
N THR A 497 4.40 -2.33 25.76
CA THR A 497 5.69 -1.91 26.34
C THR A 497 5.91 -0.40 26.26
N TYR A 498 5.57 0.24 25.14
CA TYR A 498 5.97 1.63 24.86
C TYR A 498 4.85 2.65 25.08
N PHE A 499 3.57 2.29 24.91
CA PHE A 499 2.47 3.25 25.05
C PHE A 499 2.34 3.81 26.47
N PRO A 500 2.44 2.98 27.54
CA PRO A 500 2.52 3.49 28.91
C PRO A 500 3.74 4.40 29.13
N CYS A 501 4.85 4.16 28.40
CA CYS A 501 6.08 4.95 28.51
C CYS A 501 6.00 6.32 27.84
N VAL A 502 5.37 6.42 26.66
CA VAL A 502 5.25 7.67 25.89
C VAL A 502 4.31 8.66 26.60
N CYS A 503 3.21 8.16 27.19
CA CYS A 503 2.26 9.00 27.93
C CYS A 503 2.63 9.16 29.41
N GLY A 504 3.43 8.25 29.99
CA GLY A 504 3.83 8.24 31.40
C GLY A 504 5.22 8.84 31.70
N GLY A 505 6.00 9.25 30.69
CA GLY A 505 7.26 9.97 30.88
C GLY A 505 8.48 9.09 31.16
N CYS A 506 8.75 8.08 30.32
CA CYS A 506 9.98 7.30 30.43
C CYS A 506 11.23 8.15 30.06
N PRO A 507 12.36 8.00 30.79
CA PRO A 507 13.59 8.73 30.50
C PRO A 507 14.09 8.49 29.08
N GLY A 508 14.37 9.56 28.32
CA GLY A 508 14.95 9.50 26.98
C GLY A 508 13.97 9.50 25.81
N MET A 509 12.66 9.52 26.05
CA MET A 509 11.66 9.77 24.99
C MET A 509 11.27 11.24 24.94
N VAL A 510 11.19 11.81 23.72
CA VAL A 510 10.67 13.16 23.52
C VAL A 510 9.16 13.12 23.79
N ALA A 511 8.68 14.00 24.68
CA ALA A 511 7.25 14.13 24.93
C ALA A 511 6.54 14.42 23.59
N PRO A 512 5.47 13.69 23.25
CA PRO A 512 4.79 13.92 21.98
C PRO A 512 4.15 15.32 21.98
N PRO A 513 3.91 15.91 20.80
CA PRO A 513 3.15 17.15 20.65
C PRO A 513 1.93 17.23 21.58
N ALA A 514 1.69 18.40 22.16
CA ALA A 514 0.57 18.64 23.07
C ALA A 514 -0.75 18.15 22.43
N GLY A 515 -1.49 17.30 23.14
CA GLY A 515 -2.75 16.71 22.67
C GLY A 515 -2.66 15.30 22.08
N ILE A 516 -1.48 14.68 22.00
CA ILE A 516 -1.36 13.25 21.60
C ILE A 516 -1.64 12.31 22.79
N CYS A 517 -1.22 12.69 23.99
CA CYS A 517 -1.47 11.92 25.21
C CYS A 517 -2.86 12.15 25.82
N GLN A 518 -3.55 13.23 25.43
CA GLN A 518 -4.97 13.46 25.73
C GLN A 518 -5.80 12.73 24.68
#